data_AF-A0A0D3J0J9-F1
#
_entry.id   AF-A0A0D3J0J9-F1
#
_cell.length_a   1.000
_cell.length_b   1.000
_cell.length_c   1.000
_cell.angle_alpha   90.00
_cell.angle_beta   90.00
_cell.angle_gamma   90.00
#
_symmetry.space_group_name_H-M   'P 1'
#
loop_
_entity.id
_entity.type
_entity.pdbx_description
1 polymer ?
#
loop_
_entity_poly.entity_id
_entity_poly.type
_entity_poly.pdbx_seq_one_letter_code
_entity_poly.pdbx_strand_id
1 'polypeptide(L)'
;MRGSRPPKKPRAIAAEGSTLARAPPLLRVCSYNVLAQTHLETHSHLYRGAPPDALDGPTRLARLISQLAGLGADVLALQEVEPPVFAALSQALGACGVRGVYKQRTGAGQPDGVAVFLRTPRLQLLCVEEVEFAALAKREPDLVVPPPSAELALRLRRQADKGQVALLVTVLDTQSGGER
;
A
#
# COMPACT_ATOMS: atom_id res chain seq x y z
N MET A 1 -22.03 -26.27 13.09
CA MET A 1 -21.40 -24.93 13.06
C MET A 1 -20.02 -25.04 13.69
N ARG A 2 -18.92 -25.05 12.91
CA ARG A 2 -17.56 -25.02 13.48
C ARG A 2 -17.20 -23.56 13.69
N GLY A 3 -17.13 -23.11 14.95
CA GLY A 3 -16.65 -21.78 15.27
C GLY A 3 -15.24 -21.60 14.74
N SER A 4 -15.05 -20.64 13.83
CA SER A 4 -13.72 -20.31 13.33
C SER A 4 -12.92 -19.73 14.48
N ARG A 5 -11.76 -20.32 14.76
CA ARG A 5 -10.80 -19.77 15.73
C ARG A 5 -10.42 -18.38 15.25
N PRO A 6 -10.41 -17.35 16.13
CA PRO A 6 -10.00 -16.02 15.71
C PRO A 6 -8.57 -16.08 15.14
N PRO A 7 -8.29 -15.32 14.06
CA PRO A 7 -6.96 -15.31 13.46
C PRO A 7 -5.93 -14.92 14.52
N LYS A 8 -4.81 -15.65 14.56
CA LYS A 8 -3.70 -15.32 15.46
C LYS A 8 -3.16 -13.94 15.06
N LYS A 9 -3.02 -13.04 16.04
CA LYS A 9 -2.38 -11.75 15.80
C LYS A 9 -0.90 -11.97 15.42
N PRO A 10 -0.37 -11.24 14.42
CA PRO A 10 1.05 -11.30 14.09
C PRO A 10 1.91 -10.98 15.32
N ARG A 11 2.98 -11.73 15.53
CA ARG A 11 3.94 -11.47 16.60
C ARG A 11 4.96 -10.44 16.09
N ALA A 12 5.13 -9.34 16.82
CA ALA A 12 6.23 -8.42 16.56
C ALA A 12 7.57 -9.09 16.91
N ILE A 13 8.53 -9.01 16.00
CA ILE A 13 9.91 -9.43 16.21
C ILE A 13 10.74 -8.15 16.27
N ALA A 14 11.53 -7.99 17.33
CA ALA A 14 12.44 -6.85 17.43
C ALA A 14 13.52 -6.99 16.34
N ALA A 15 13.88 -5.87 15.70
CA ALA A 15 15.04 -5.85 14.82
C ALA A 15 16.31 -6.13 15.66
N GLU A 16 17.24 -6.91 15.12
CA GLU A 16 18.52 -7.17 15.78
C GLU A 16 19.23 -5.85 16.09
N GLY A 17 19.68 -5.69 17.33
CA GLY A 17 20.37 -4.49 17.80
C GLY A 17 19.48 -3.34 18.29
N SER A 18 18.15 -3.49 18.38
CA SER A 18 17.29 -2.43 18.94
C SER A 18 17.41 -2.35 20.48
N THR A 19 18.33 -1.54 21.00
CA THR A 19 18.53 -1.27 22.44
C THR A 19 17.80 -0.01 22.93
N LEU A 20 16.84 0.52 22.16
CA LEU A 20 16.17 1.77 22.51
C LEU A 20 15.11 1.56 23.59
N ALA A 21 15.57 1.37 24.82
CA ALA A 21 14.82 1.75 26.00
C ALA A 21 14.65 3.27 25.96
N ARG A 22 13.41 3.74 25.71
CA ARG A 22 12.93 5.12 25.94
C ARG A 22 13.09 6.15 24.78
N ALA A 23 12.66 5.81 23.56
CA ALA A 23 12.44 6.80 22.50
C ALA A 23 10.92 7.00 22.18
N PRO A 24 10.44 8.23 21.88
CA PRO A 24 9.10 8.47 21.34
C PRO A 24 8.86 7.71 20.01
N PRO A 25 7.60 7.46 19.61
CA PRO A 25 7.26 6.22 18.92
C PRO A 25 7.87 6.13 17.51
N LEU A 26 8.49 4.99 17.23
CA LEU A 26 8.83 4.53 15.87
C LEU A 26 7.63 4.74 14.94
N LEU A 27 7.87 5.37 13.79
CA LEU A 27 6.87 5.48 12.72
C LEU A 27 6.47 4.06 12.28
N ARG A 28 5.17 3.74 12.33
CA ARG A 28 4.68 2.43 11.89
C ARG A 28 4.20 2.50 10.45
N VAL A 29 4.91 1.80 9.57
CA VAL A 29 4.58 1.67 8.15
C VAL A 29 4.08 0.26 7.87
N CYS A 30 2.97 0.15 7.14
CA CYS A 30 2.48 -1.10 6.57
C CYS A 30 2.52 -1.01 5.05
N SER A 31 3.01 -2.07 4.39
CA SER A 31 2.83 -2.29 2.97
C SER A 31 1.96 -3.54 2.77
N TYR A 32 0.89 -3.44 1.99
CA TYR A 32 -0.04 -4.55 1.83
C TYR A 32 -0.69 -4.58 0.44
N ASN A 33 -0.50 -5.68 -0.27
CA ASN A 33 -1.22 -5.96 -1.50
C ASN A 33 -2.61 -6.51 -1.15
N VAL A 34 -3.65 -5.80 -1.57
CA VAL A 34 -5.04 -6.11 -1.17
C VAL A 34 -5.76 -7.05 -2.13
N LEU A 35 -5.11 -7.45 -3.22
CA LEU A 35 -5.61 -8.30 -4.30
C LEU A 35 -6.87 -7.72 -4.97
N ALA A 36 -6.74 -7.16 -6.17
CA ALA A 36 -7.87 -6.61 -6.90
C ALA A 36 -8.93 -7.69 -7.18
N GLN A 37 -10.22 -7.34 -7.11
CA GLN A 37 -11.28 -8.31 -7.36
C GLN A 37 -11.24 -8.79 -8.82
N THR A 38 -10.98 -7.88 -9.76
CA THR A 38 -10.78 -8.21 -11.18
C THR A 38 -9.63 -9.22 -11.37
N HIS A 39 -8.53 -9.08 -10.64
CA HIS A 39 -7.39 -10.01 -10.72
C HIS A 39 -7.73 -11.40 -10.18
N LEU A 40 -8.46 -11.46 -9.07
CA LEU A 40 -8.95 -12.71 -8.48
C LEU A 40 -9.85 -13.45 -9.47
N GLU A 41 -10.81 -12.76 -10.07
CA GLU A 41 -11.78 -13.35 -11.00
C GLU A 41 -11.09 -13.85 -12.28
N THR A 42 -10.19 -13.04 -12.85
CA THR A 42 -9.41 -13.40 -14.04
C THR A 42 -8.53 -14.63 -13.80
N HIS A 43 -7.99 -14.78 -12.58
CA HIS A 43 -7.09 -15.87 -12.21
C HIS A 43 -7.69 -16.81 -11.16
N SER A 44 -9.00 -17.05 -11.21
CA SER A 44 -9.73 -17.86 -10.23
C SER A 44 -9.16 -19.27 -10.03
N HIS A 45 -8.47 -19.82 -11.04
CA HIS A 45 -7.77 -21.09 -10.97
C HIS A 45 -6.69 -21.15 -9.88
N LEU A 46 -6.11 -20.02 -9.48
CA LEU A 46 -5.12 -19.93 -8.40
C LEU A 46 -5.75 -20.12 -7.00
N TYR A 47 -7.07 -19.93 -6.89
CA TYR A 47 -7.78 -19.90 -5.60
C TYR A 47 -8.79 -21.03 -5.43
N ARG A 48 -8.67 -22.13 -6.20
CA ARG A 48 -9.61 -23.27 -6.16
C ARG A 48 -9.77 -23.94 -4.79
N GLY A 49 -8.77 -23.82 -3.92
CA GLY A 49 -8.81 -24.36 -2.54
C GLY A 49 -9.44 -23.41 -1.52
N ALA A 50 -9.80 -22.19 -1.89
CA ALA A 50 -10.38 -21.21 -0.99
C ALA A 50 -11.92 -21.33 -0.97
N PRO A 51 -12.57 -21.18 0.20
CA PRO A 51 -14.03 -21.12 0.28
C PRO A 51 -14.58 -19.95 -0.54
N PRO A 52 -15.67 -20.13 -1.33
CA PRO A 52 -16.25 -19.06 -2.15
C PRO A 52 -16.58 -17.79 -1.35
N ASP A 53 -17.18 -17.94 -0.16
CA ASP A 53 -17.51 -16.82 0.72
C ASP A 53 -16.28 -16.02 1.19
N ALA A 54 -15.09 -16.64 1.18
CA ALA A 54 -13.85 -15.95 1.53
C ALA A 54 -13.25 -15.17 0.35
N LEU A 55 -13.68 -15.46 -0.88
CA LEU A 55 -13.25 -14.79 -2.11
C LEU A 55 -14.21 -13.68 -2.56
N ASP A 56 -15.43 -13.67 -2.00
CA ASP A 56 -16.44 -12.65 -2.24
C ASP A 56 -15.94 -11.22 -1.88
N GLY A 57 -16.12 -10.29 -2.80
CA GLY A 57 -15.60 -8.92 -2.71
C GLY A 57 -16.05 -8.17 -1.44
N PRO A 58 -17.36 -8.04 -1.17
CA PRO A 58 -17.89 -7.45 0.06
C PRO A 58 -17.32 -8.06 1.34
N THR A 59 -17.26 -9.40 1.41
CA THR A 59 -16.72 -10.10 2.57
C THR A 59 -15.24 -9.79 2.78
N ARG A 60 -14.45 -9.77 1.70
CA ARG A 60 -13.03 -9.41 1.73
C ARG A 60 -12.82 -7.95 2.12
N LEU A 61 -13.61 -7.03 1.58
CA LEU A 61 -13.52 -5.60 1.87
C LEU A 61 -13.79 -5.31 3.36
N ALA A 62 -14.83 -5.92 3.94
CA ALA A 62 -15.14 -5.77 5.36
C ALA A 62 -13.98 -6.25 6.25
N ARG A 63 -13.38 -7.41 5.92
CA ARG A 63 -12.21 -7.93 6.62
C ARG A 63 -10.98 -7.04 6.45
N LEU A 64 -10.75 -6.53 5.25
CA LEU A 64 -9.64 -5.62 4.93
C LEU A 64 -9.73 -4.35 5.77
N ILE A 65 -10.90 -3.70 5.82
CA ILE A 65 -11.13 -2.49 6.64
C ILE A 65 -10.81 -2.79 8.11
N SER A 66 -11.37 -3.88 8.66
CA SER A 66 -11.15 -4.27 10.05
C SER A 66 -9.67 -4.53 10.35
N GLN A 67 -8.98 -5.23 9.45
CA GLN A 67 -7.56 -5.52 9.60
C GLN A 67 -6.70 -4.25 9.55
N LEU A 68 -6.89 -3.39 8.54
CA LEU A 68 -6.11 -2.17 8.37
C LEU A 68 -6.31 -1.20 9.55
N ALA A 69 -7.53 -1.03 10.03
CA ALA A 69 -7.82 -0.23 11.22
C ALA A 69 -7.12 -0.79 12.48
N GLY A 70 -7.05 -2.12 12.61
CA GLY A 70 -6.43 -2.81 13.74
C GLY A 70 -4.90 -2.80 13.75
N LEU A 71 -4.23 -2.47 12.64
CA LEU A 71 -2.76 -2.42 12.58
C LEU A 71 -2.17 -1.25 13.39
N GLY A 72 -2.95 -0.20 13.59
CA GLY A 72 -2.46 1.03 14.24
C GLY A 72 -1.27 1.63 13.51
N ALA A 73 -1.22 1.48 12.18
CA ALA A 73 -0.17 2.09 11.37
C ALA A 73 -0.35 3.61 11.25
N ASP A 74 0.75 4.30 11.06
CA ASP A 74 0.79 5.73 10.72
C ASP A 74 0.73 5.92 9.21
N VAL A 75 1.35 5.00 8.46
CA VAL A 75 1.34 4.94 7.00
C VAL A 75 0.87 3.56 6.54
N LEU A 76 -0.14 3.51 5.66
CA LEU A 76 -0.57 2.30 4.95
C LEU A 76 -0.30 2.49 3.46
N ALA A 77 0.62 1.72 2.89
CA ALA A 77 0.90 1.67 1.46
C ALA A 77 0.24 0.43 0.85
N LEU A 78 -0.77 0.60 0.03
CA LEU A 78 -1.59 -0.47 -0.51
C LEU A 78 -1.36 -0.64 -2.02
N GLN A 79 -1.28 -1.90 -2.47
CA GLN A 79 -1.19 -2.27 -3.90
C GLN A 79 -2.40 -3.10 -4.33
N GLU A 80 -2.66 -3.12 -5.64
CA GLU A 80 -3.83 -3.76 -6.26
C GLU A 80 -5.17 -3.22 -5.74
N VAL A 81 -5.24 -1.91 -5.50
CA VAL A 81 -6.43 -1.24 -5.01
C VAL A 81 -7.30 -0.82 -6.19
N GLU A 82 -8.55 -1.28 -6.25
CA GLU A 82 -9.52 -0.82 -7.25
C GLU A 82 -10.25 0.46 -6.76
N PRO A 83 -10.78 1.31 -7.67
CA PRO A 83 -11.44 2.56 -7.29
C PRO A 83 -12.58 2.41 -6.26
N PRO A 84 -13.48 1.40 -6.36
CA PRO A 84 -14.52 1.20 -5.35
C PRO A 84 -13.94 0.82 -3.97
N VAL A 85 -12.86 0.04 -3.95
CA VAL A 85 -12.14 -0.34 -2.72
C VAL A 85 -11.49 0.90 -2.09
N PHE A 86 -10.83 1.75 -2.90
CA PHE A 86 -10.26 3.00 -2.40
C PHE A 86 -11.32 3.93 -1.79
N ALA A 87 -12.48 4.08 -2.43
CA ALA A 87 -13.58 4.90 -1.92
C ALA A 87 -14.08 4.37 -0.57
N ALA A 88 -14.32 3.06 -0.46
CA ALA A 88 -14.77 2.43 0.78
C ALA A 88 -13.73 2.55 1.91
N LEU A 89 -12.44 2.35 1.61
CA LEU A 89 -11.36 2.54 2.57
C LEU A 89 -11.24 4.00 3.02
N SER A 90 -11.36 4.95 2.10
CA SER A 90 -11.31 6.38 2.41
C SER A 90 -12.46 6.80 3.33
N GLN A 91 -13.66 6.28 3.11
CA GLN A 91 -14.80 6.51 3.99
C GLN A 91 -14.57 5.88 5.37
N ALA A 92 -14.19 4.61 5.43
CA ALA A 92 -14.06 3.87 6.68
C ALA A 92 -12.89 4.37 7.56
N LEU A 93 -11.73 4.59 6.94
CA LEU A 93 -10.53 5.05 7.65
C LEU A 93 -10.55 6.57 7.89
N GLY A 94 -11.27 7.34 7.05
CA GLY A 94 -11.47 8.77 7.21
C GLY A 94 -12.11 9.14 8.55
N ALA A 95 -13.05 8.33 9.03
CA ALA A 95 -13.66 8.48 10.35
C ALA A 95 -12.65 8.36 11.51
N CYS A 96 -11.49 7.74 11.27
CA CYS A 96 -10.41 7.57 12.24
C CYS A 96 -9.27 8.60 12.07
N GLY A 97 -9.46 9.65 11.27
CA GLY A 97 -8.42 10.65 11.01
C GLY A 97 -7.30 10.14 10.11
N VAL A 98 -7.63 9.24 9.17
CA VAL A 98 -6.69 8.71 8.18
C VAL A 98 -7.12 9.19 6.79
N ARG A 99 -6.20 9.81 6.05
CA ARG A 99 -6.48 10.31 4.68
C ARG A 99 -5.70 9.54 3.64
N GLY A 100 -6.36 9.21 2.53
CA GLY A 100 -5.77 8.45 1.42
C GLY A 100 -5.47 9.31 0.21
N VAL A 101 -4.38 8.97 -0.49
CA VAL A 101 -4.10 9.39 -1.87
C VAL A 101 -4.02 8.14 -2.74
N TYR A 102 -4.43 8.24 -4.00
CA TYR A 102 -4.58 7.10 -4.90
C TYR A 102 -4.12 7.44 -6.31
N LYS A 103 -3.45 6.46 -6.94
CA LYS A 103 -3.08 6.50 -8.34
C LYS A 103 -3.50 5.19 -9.00
N GLN A 104 -4.41 5.28 -9.95
CA GLN A 104 -4.77 4.17 -10.82
C GLN A 104 -3.65 3.88 -11.81
N ARG A 105 -3.51 2.62 -12.19
CA ARG A 105 -2.64 2.21 -13.30
C ARG A 105 -3.13 2.75 -14.63
N THR A 106 -2.20 3.03 -15.54
CA THR A 106 -2.51 3.67 -16.83
C THR A 106 -2.59 2.69 -18.00
N GLY A 107 -2.34 1.40 -17.77
CA GLY A 107 -2.42 0.35 -18.79
C GLY A 107 -3.85 -0.11 -19.06
N ALA A 108 -4.16 -0.43 -20.32
CA ALA A 108 -5.49 -0.94 -20.69
C ALA A 108 -5.79 -2.27 -19.98
N GLY A 109 -7.00 -2.40 -19.43
CA GLY A 109 -7.51 -3.65 -18.86
C GLY A 109 -7.09 -3.99 -17.44
N GLN A 110 -6.39 -3.07 -16.73
CA GLN A 110 -6.03 -3.28 -15.32
C GLN A 110 -6.60 -2.13 -14.47
N PRO A 111 -7.79 -2.33 -13.86
CA PRO A 111 -8.49 -1.25 -13.16
C PRO A 111 -7.87 -0.91 -11.80
N ASP A 112 -6.86 -1.66 -11.36
CA ASP A 112 -6.23 -1.50 -10.06
C ASP A 112 -5.17 -0.38 -10.03
N GLY A 113 -4.72 -0.07 -8.82
CA GLY A 113 -3.80 1.03 -8.55
C GLY A 113 -3.07 0.86 -7.22
N VAL A 114 -2.40 1.93 -6.83
CA VAL A 114 -1.73 2.05 -5.53
C VAL A 114 -2.38 3.16 -4.72
N ALA A 115 -2.45 2.96 -3.41
CA ALA A 115 -2.95 3.96 -2.47
C ALA A 115 -1.98 4.14 -1.30
N VAL A 116 -1.88 5.36 -0.79
CA VAL A 116 -1.16 5.65 0.46
C VAL A 116 -2.11 6.34 1.41
N PHE A 117 -2.31 5.77 2.60
CA PHE A 117 -3.10 6.37 3.67
C PHE A 117 -2.21 6.83 4.82
N LEU A 118 -2.47 8.04 5.31
CA LEU A 118 -1.70 8.72 6.33
C LEU A 118 -2.57 9.07 7.54
N ARG A 119 -2.07 8.80 8.74
CA ARG A 119 -2.69 9.22 10.01
C ARG A 119 -2.47 10.72 10.23
N THR A 120 -3.48 11.53 9.94
CA THR A 120 -3.34 13.00 9.90
C THR A 120 -3.09 13.68 11.25
N PRO A 121 -3.48 13.13 12.42
CA PRO A 121 -3.07 13.70 13.70
C PRO A 121 -1.55 13.69 13.96
N ARG A 122 -0.79 12.87 13.20
CA ARG A 122 0.67 12.73 13.34
C ARG A 122 1.42 13.18 12.09
N LEU A 123 0.89 12.88 10.91
CA LEU A 123 1.56 13.11 9.64
C LEU A 123 0.85 14.20 8.86
N GLN A 124 1.59 15.26 8.53
CA GLN A 124 1.16 16.27 7.58
C GLN A 124 1.66 15.90 6.19
N LEU A 125 0.74 15.78 5.23
CA LEU A 125 1.08 15.58 3.82
C LEU A 125 1.65 16.88 3.24
N LEU A 126 2.87 16.81 2.68
CA LEU A 126 3.53 17.94 2.05
C LEU A 126 3.45 17.88 0.52
N CYS A 127 3.73 16.71 -0.05
CA CYS A 127 3.79 16.52 -1.50
C CYS A 127 3.32 15.11 -1.90
N VAL A 128 2.69 15.02 -3.07
CA VAL A 128 2.36 13.77 -3.74
C VAL A 128 2.85 13.88 -5.17
N GLU A 129 3.70 12.95 -5.58
CA GLU A 129 4.13 12.82 -6.96
C GLU A 129 3.65 11.49 -7.52
N GLU A 130 2.88 11.57 -8.60
CA GLU A 130 2.45 10.42 -9.36
C GLU A 130 3.52 10.04 -10.38
N VAL A 131 3.97 8.79 -10.31
CA VAL A 131 5.02 8.29 -11.19
C VAL A 131 4.43 7.24 -12.11
N GLU A 132 4.51 7.49 -13.42
CA GLU A 132 4.21 6.50 -14.44
C GLU A 132 5.51 5.98 -15.03
N PHE A 133 5.76 4.68 -14.89
CA PHE A 133 7.04 4.09 -15.29
C PHE A 133 7.27 4.20 -16.80
N ALA A 134 6.19 4.16 -17.60
CA ALA A 134 6.22 4.42 -19.05
C ALA A 134 6.70 5.83 -19.40
N ALA A 135 6.30 6.83 -18.63
CA ALA A 135 6.74 8.21 -18.84
C ALA A 135 8.20 8.39 -18.39
N LEU A 136 8.59 7.81 -17.25
CA LEU A 136 9.98 7.82 -16.79
C LEU A 136 10.94 7.15 -17.77
N ALA A 137 10.56 6.01 -18.33
CA ALA A 137 11.39 5.26 -19.27
C ALA A 137 11.71 6.04 -20.56
N LYS A 138 10.85 7.00 -20.93
CA LYS A 138 10.99 7.86 -22.12
C LYS A 138 11.81 9.13 -21.87
N ARG A 139 12.10 9.48 -20.62
CA ARG A 139 12.98 10.61 -20.29
C ARG A 139 14.42 10.19 -20.60
N GLU A 140 15.14 10.99 -21.40
CA GLU A 140 16.59 10.88 -21.54
C GLU A 140 17.22 10.94 -20.13
N PRO A 141 18.16 10.06 -19.79
CA PRO A 141 18.73 10.04 -18.45
C PRO A 141 19.73 11.20 -18.32
N ASP A 142 19.32 12.30 -17.68
CA ASP A 142 20.27 13.32 -17.18
C ASP A 142 21.19 12.78 -16.07
N LEU A 143 20.93 11.56 -15.59
CA LEU A 143 21.69 10.90 -14.54
C LEU A 143 22.49 9.72 -15.14
N VAL A 144 23.81 9.84 -15.14
CA VAL A 144 24.73 8.71 -15.37
C VAL A 144 24.44 7.66 -14.30
N VAL A 145 23.68 6.62 -14.64
CA VAL A 145 23.36 5.53 -13.71
C VAL A 145 24.53 4.54 -13.73
N PRO A 146 25.25 4.31 -12.62
CA PRO A 146 26.42 3.43 -12.59
C PRO A 146 26.06 1.94 -12.90
N PRO A 147 27.05 1.06 -13.10
CA PRO A 147 26.86 -0.24 -13.75
C PRO A 147 26.00 -1.32 -13.07
N PRO A 148 25.52 -1.25 -11.80
CA PRO A 148 24.49 -2.20 -11.34
C PRO A 148 23.06 -1.79 -11.75
N SER A 149 22.87 -0.58 -12.31
CA SER A 149 21.55 -0.01 -12.56
C SER A 149 21.04 -0.13 -14.00
N ALA A 150 21.81 -0.67 -14.94
CA ALA A 150 21.34 -0.94 -16.29
C ALA A 150 20.28 -2.06 -16.32
N GLU A 151 20.47 -3.13 -15.52
CA GLU A 151 19.48 -4.20 -15.40
C GLU A 151 18.23 -3.72 -14.66
N LEU A 152 18.39 -2.90 -13.62
CA LEU A 152 17.27 -2.25 -12.93
C LEU A 152 16.52 -1.33 -13.90
N ALA A 153 17.21 -0.48 -14.66
CA ALA A 153 16.60 0.36 -15.69
C ALA A 153 15.90 -0.47 -16.77
N LEU A 154 16.47 -1.61 -17.20
CA LEU A 154 15.82 -2.54 -18.13
C LEU A 154 14.63 -3.28 -17.52
N ARG A 155 14.65 -3.59 -16.21
CA ARG A 155 13.51 -4.17 -15.47
C ARG A 155 12.40 -3.14 -15.34
N LEU A 156 12.74 -1.90 -14.97
CA LEU A 156 11.83 -0.76 -14.92
C LEU A 156 11.22 -0.47 -16.30
N ARG A 157 12.02 -0.52 -17.38
CA ARG A 157 11.55 -0.40 -18.78
C ARG A 157 10.63 -1.57 -19.18
N ARG A 158 10.99 -2.83 -18.90
CA ARG A 158 10.13 -3.99 -19.17
C ARG A 158 8.83 -3.98 -18.35
N GLN A 159 8.86 -3.35 -17.18
CA GLN A 159 7.69 -3.14 -16.33
C GLN A 159 6.86 -1.94 -16.76
N ALA A 160 7.47 -0.94 -17.38
CA ALA A 160 6.83 0.27 -17.88
C ALA A 160 5.70 -0.02 -18.89
N ASP A 161 5.87 -1.06 -19.72
CA ASP A 161 4.87 -1.49 -20.71
C ASP A 161 3.59 -2.06 -20.10
N LYS A 162 3.57 -2.34 -18.79
CA LYS A 162 2.40 -2.88 -18.07
C LYS A 162 1.57 -1.79 -17.38
N GLY A 163 1.77 -0.52 -17.73
CA GLY A 163 1.06 0.61 -17.12
C GLY A 163 1.30 0.70 -15.61
N GLN A 164 2.50 0.32 -15.15
CA GLN A 164 2.84 0.40 -13.74
C GLN A 164 2.94 1.85 -13.28
N VAL A 165 2.54 2.06 -12.04
CA VAL A 165 2.50 3.38 -11.39
C VAL A 165 3.04 3.30 -9.97
N ALA A 166 3.54 4.42 -9.47
CA ALA A 166 3.94 4.59 -8.07
C ALA A 166 3.45 5.95 -7.55
N LEU A 167 3.33 6.02 -6.23
CA LEU A 167 3.09 7.26 -5.49
C LEU A 167 4.31 7.54 -4.63
N LEU A 168 4.97 8.68 -4.88
CA LEU A 168 5.96 9.23 -3.95
C LEU A 168 5.24 10.23 -3.05
N VAL A 169 5.24 9.95 -1.74
CA VAL A 169 4.49 10.72 -0.75
C VAL A 169 5.46 11.27 0.27
N THR A 170 5.56 12.60 0.33
CA THR A 170 6.42 13.31 1.29
C THR A 170 5.58 13.82 2.44
N VAL A 171 5.98 13.48 3.66
CA VAL A 171 5.25 13.81 4.89
C VAL A 171 6.15 14.44 5.93
N LEU A 172 5.57 15.28 6.78
CA LEU A 172 6.19 15.81 7.99
C LEU A 172 5.58 15.10 9.21
N ASP A 173 6.42 14.51 10.07
CA ASP A 173 5.99 13.97 11.37
C ASP A 173 5.91 15.11 12.39
N THR A 174 4.70 15.52 12.73
CA THR A 174 4.43 16.64 13.64
C THR A 174 4.67 16.29 15.10
N GLN A 175 4.86 15.01 15.43
CA GLN A 175 5.16 14.56 16.79
C GLN A 175 6.67 14.54 17.10
N SER A 176 7.52 14.88 16.13
CA SER A 176 8.98 14.94 16.29
C SER A 176 9.53 16.27 16.86
N GLY A 177 8.68 17.28 17.06
CA GLY A 177 9.08 18.64 17.51
C GLY A 177 8.88 18.96 18.99
N GLY A 178 8.71 17.95 19.85
CA GLY A 178 8.33 18.10 21.26
C GLY A 178 9.44 17.86 22.28
N GLU A 179 10.61 18.46 22.10
CA GLU A 179 11.55 18.72 23.20
C GLU A 179 11.92 20.21 23.17
N ARG A 180 11.34 20.97 24.09
CA ARG A 180 11.83 22.27 24.56
C ARG A 180 11.98 22.19 26.06
#